data_AF-A0A410YLX0-F1
#
_entry.id   AF-A0A410YLX0-F1
#
_cell.length_a   1.000
_cell.length_b   1.000
_cell.length_c   1.000
_cell.angle_alpha   90.00
_cell.angle_beta   90.00
_cell.angle_gamma   90.00
#
_symmetry.space_group_name_H-M   'P 1'
#
loop_
_entity.id
_entity.type
_entity.pdbx_description
1 polymer ?
#
loop_
_entity_poly.entity_id
_entity_poly.type
_entity_poly.pdbx_seq_one_letter_code
_entity_poly.pdbx_strand_id
1 'polypeptide(L)'
;MIALPSTSSQFARWAIAAFLSSVLLGANQFLFGSFGAFGNGPTDLPAVVPIAGAAVGLLAVLLLILAVALTGFSIRARWIARSASSRAIAAEEPTDIRYQLDPPRDEPVSRRIRLVMGAGFVAAMLAVIAIGVVNIYVWNPLQKAPGLTLDEIYAAMNAAGELQFDPFAWVWAVFWPLTAVVFALLLASSSLANVITVRGTLAAGFALLSVAIGLHWLAGFSMGMGLADTFYVSGGDAASPGLLLNIVGQLLAVAALFLAIAPRRTNAGRLPEQTTRVATN
;
A
#
# COMPACT_ATOMS: atom_id res chain seq x y z
N MET A 1 8.65 -26.87 3.64
CA MET A 1 7.22 -26.62 3.88
C MET A 1 7.09 -25.38 4.76
N ILE A 2 6.54 -24.28 4.24
CA ILE A 2 6.30 -23.07 5.02
C ILE A 2 4.94 -23.24 5.70
N ALA A 3 4.92 -23.28 7.03
CA ALA A 3 3.68 -23.39 7.79
C ALA A 3 2.83 -22.13 7.59
N LEU A 4 1.66 -22.27 6.97
CA LEU A 4 0.71 -21.18 6.79
C LEU A 4 0.12 -20.77 8.15
N PRO A 5 -0.04 -19.46 8.44
CA PRO A 5 -0.48 -18.98 9.73
C PRO A 5 -1.93 -19.41 10.04
N SER A 6 -2.15 -19.98 11.22
CA SER A 6 -3.44 -20.57 11.63
C SER A 6 -4.38 -19.59 12.31
N THR A 7 -3.92 -18.38 12.66
CA THR A 7 -4.69 -17.37 13.38
C THR A 7 -4.60 -15.99 12.73
N SER A 8 -5.62 -15.15 12.95
CA SER A 8 -5.70 -13.78 12.41
C SER A 8 -4.56 -12.88 12.91
N SER A 9 -4.08 -13.10 14.13
CA SER A 9 -2.93 -12.41 14.71
C SER A 9 -1.61 -12.84 14.08
N GLN A 10 -1.46 -14.12 13.71
CA GLN A 10 -0.27 -14.60 13.00
C GLN A 10 -0.21 -14.08 11.56
N PHE A 11 -1.34 -14.04 10.84
CA PHE A 11 -1.38 -13.47 9.50
C PHE A 11 -1.05 -11.97 9.50
N ALA A 12 -1.59 -11.21 10.46
CA ALA A 12 -1.24 -9.81 10.64
C ALA A 12 0.26 -9.67 10.90
N ARG A 13 0.85 -10.45 11.81
CA ARG A 13 2.30 -10.43 12.08
C ARG A 13 3.14 -10.78 10.85
N TRP A 14 2.69 -11.71 10.02
CA TRP A 14 3.40 -12.11 8.80
C TRP A 14 3.35 -11.04 7.72
N ALA A 15 2.17 -10.45 7.48
CA ALA A 15 2.00 -9.33 6.56
C ALA A 15 2.81 -8.10 7.00
N ILE A 16 2.89 -7.86 8.32
CA ILE A 16 3.71 -6.80 8.91
C ILE A 16 5.20 -7.08 8.76
N ALA A 17 5.65 -8.33 8.97
CA ALA A 17 7.04 -8.70 8.77
C ALA A 17 7.45 -8.52 7.29
N ALA A 18 6.62 -8.98 6.34
CA ALA A 18 6.86 -8.80 4.92
C ALA A 18 6.88 -7.31 4.52
N PHE A 19 5.99 -6.51 5.09
CA PHE A 19 5.93 -5.06 4.85
C PHE A 19 7.11 -4.30 5.47
N LEU A 20 7.52 -4.64 6.70
CA LEU A 20 8.70 -4.05 7.31
C LEU A 20 9.98 -4.46 6.57
N SER A 21 10.06 -5.70 6.10
CA SER A 21 11.17 -6.15 5.25
C SER A 21 11.23 -5.37 3.93
N SER A 22 10.09 -5.06 3.29
CA SER A 22 10.08 -4.27 2.05
C SER A 22 10.39 -2.79 2.29
N VAL A 23 9.90 -2.19 3.39
CA VAL A 23 10.25 -0.83 3.79
C VAL A 23 11.73 -0.71 4.17
N LEU A 24 12.28 -1.69 4.88
CA LEU A 24 13.70 -1.73 5.21
C LEU A 24 14.55 -1.93 3.96
N LEU A 25 14.12 -2.75 2.98
CA LEU A 25 14.78 -2.88 1.69
C LEU A 25 14.73 -1.59 0.87
N GLY A 26 13.62 -0.86 0.88
CA GLY A 26 13.49 0.45 0.24
C GLY A 26 14.34 1.54 0.91
N ALA A 27 14.37 1.57 2.24
CA ALA A 27 15.27 2.44 3.00
C ALA A 27 16.74 2.10 2.73
N ASN A 28 17.07 0.82 2.55
CA ASN A 28 18.40 0.37 2.18
C ASN A 28 18.81 0.87 0.78
N GLN A 29 17.88 0.84 -0.19
CA GLN A 29 18.12 1.37 -1.54
C GLN A 29 18.31 2.89 -1.54
N PHE A 30 17.60 3.63 -0.67
CA PHE A 30 17.80 5.07 -0.50
C PHE A 30 19.16 5.41 0.13
N LEU A 31 19.60 4.60 1.11
CA LEU A 31 20.91 4.73 1.72
C LEU A 31 22.02 4.34 0.75
N PHE A 32 21.91 3.22 0.02
CA PHE A 32 22.95 2.76 -0.91
C PHE A 32 22.98 3.51 -2.24
N GLY A 33 21.84 4.02 -2.73
CA GLY A 33 21.78 4.90 -3.91
C GLY A 33 22.46 6.25 -3.67
N SER A 34 22.50 6.72 -2.42
CA SER A 34 23.21 7.95 -2.03
C SER A 34 24.73 7.77 -1.89
N PHE A 35 25.23 6.53 -1.79
CA PHE A 35 26.67 6.24 -1.68
C PHE A 35 27.31 5.68 -2.96
N GLY A 36 26.52 5.33 -3.98
CA GLY A 36 27.04 4.86 -5.29
C GLY A 36 27.63 5.95 -6.19
N ALA A 37 27.49 7.23 -5.84
CA ALA A 37 27.92 8.37 -6.65
C ALA A 37 29.41 8.75 -6.50
N PHE A 38 30.25 7.85 -5.97
CA PHE A 38 31.71 8.01 -5.99
C PHE A 38 32.38 6.82 -6.66
N GLY A 39 32.40 6.80 -7.99
CA GLY A 39 33.23 5.87 -8.73
C GLY A 39 32.89 5.79 -10.20
N ASN A 40 33.82 6.23 -11.06
CA ASN A 40 33.81 5.98 -12.50
C ASN A 40 33.69 4.46 -12.76
N GLY A 41 32.47 3.98 -13.02
CA GLY A 41 32.21 2.59 -13.38
C GLY A 41 32.50 2.35 -14.87
N PRO A 42 33.08 1.20 -15.24
CA PRO A 42 33.46 0.88 -16.63
C PRO A 42 32.23 0.75 -17.54
N THR A 43 32.34 1.23 -18.77
CA THR A 43 31.31 1.30 -19.83
C THR A 43 30.76 -0.03 -20.35
N ASP A 44 31.11 -1.15 -19.71
CA ASP A 44 30.70 -2.49 -20.09
C ASP A 44 29.90 -3.14 -18.94
N LEU A 45 28.70 -2.63 -18.67
CA LEU A 45 27.76 -3.39 -17.84
C LEU A 45 27.16 -4.51 -18.71
N PRO A 46 27.40 -5.79 -18.37
CA PRO A 46 26.88 -6.90 -19.16
C PRO A 46 25.34 -6.85 -19.16
N ALA A 47 24.72 -7.32 -20.26
CA ALA A 47 23.27 -7.42 -20.48
C ALA A 47 22.47 -8.09 -19.33
N VAL A 48 23.16 -8.66 -18.36
CA VAL A 48 22.65 -9.21 -17.10
C VAL A 48 21.92 -8.17 -16.24
N VAL A 49 22.33 -6.89 -16.23
CA VAL A 49 21.71 -5.84 -15.38
C VAL A 49 20.26 -5.53 -15.78
N PRO A 50 19.92 -5.26 -17.06
CA PRO A 50 18.53 -5.03 -17.45
C PRO A 50 17.66 -6.30 -17.33
N ILE A 51 18.22 -7.49 -17.55
CA ILE A 51 17.53 -8.77 -17.34
C ILE A 51 17.19 -8.97 -15.86
N ALA A 52 18.12 -8.65 -14.96
CA ALA A 52 17.89 -8.71 -13.51
C ALA A 52 16.81 -7.71 -13.07
N GLY A 53 16.83 -6.49 -13.62
CA GLY A 53 15.79 -5.48 -13.38
C GLY A 53 14.40 -5.94 -13.82
N ALA A 54 14.28 -6.49 -15.03
CA ALA A 54 13.03 -7.04 -15.55
C ALA A 54 12.53 -8.24 -14.73
N ALA A 55 13.44 -9.12 -14.29
CA ALA A 55 13.09 -10.27 -13.44
C ALA A 55 12.59 -9.83 -12.06
N VAL A 56 13.21 -8.82 -11.45
CA VAL A 56 12.76 -8.24 -10.18
C VAL A 56 11.38 -7.57 -10.34
N GLY A 57 11.17 -6.82 -11.42
CA GLY A 57 9.88 -6.22 -11.74
C GLY A 57 8.76 -7.26 -11.93
N LEU A 58 9.02 -8.31 -12.71
CA LEU A 58 8.07 -9.41 -12.91
C LEU A 58 7.77 -10.14 -11.60
N LEU A 59 8.79 -10.41 -10.78
CA LEU A 59 8.63 -11.04 -9.47
C LEU A 59 7.76 -10.19 -8.55
N ALA A 60 7.95 -8.87 -8.52
CA ALA A 60 7.12 -7.96 -7.73
C ALA A 60 5.65 -8.00 -8.16
N VAL A 61 5.38 -8.00 -9.47
CA VAL A 61 4.01 -8.14 -10.02
C VAL A 61 3.39 -9.49 -9.63
N LEU A 62 4.15 -10.59 -9.76
CA LEU A 62 3.67 -11.93 -9.39
C LEU A 62 3.38 -12.04 -7.88
N LEU A 63 4.24 -11.48 -7.04
CA LEU A 63 4.02 -11.44 -5.59
C LEU A 63 2.79 -10.60 -5.22
N LEU A 64 2.53 -9.52 -5.95
CA LEU A 64 1.33 -8.70 -5.76
C LEU A 64 0.06 -9.46 -6.16
N ILE A 65 0.05 -10.11 -7.33
CA ILE A 65 -1.05 -10.98 -7.78
C ILE A 65 -1.32 -12.08 -6.76
N LEU A 66 -0.26 -12.73 -6.26
CA LEU A 66 -0.34 -13.77 -5.25
C LEU A 66 -0.91 -13.22 -3.93
N ALA A 67 -0.48 -12.03 -3.49
CA ALA A 67 -1.00 -11.40 -2.29
C ALA A 67 -2.49 -11.07 -2.42
N VAL A 68 -2.94 -10.56 -3.58
CA VAL A 68 -4.36 -10.33 -3.88
C VAL A 68 -5.15 -11.63 -3.86
N ALA A 69 -4.64 -12.69 -4.49
CA ALA A 69 -5.28 -14.01 -4.52
C ALA A 69 -5.40 -14.62 -3.11
N LEU A 70 -4.33 -14.56 -2.30
CA LEU A 70 -4.31 -15.04 -0.92
C LEU A 70 -5.23 -14.22 -0.01
N THR A 71 -5.34 -12.91 -0.25
CA THR A 71 -6.26 -12.04 0.47
C THR A 71 -7.72 -12.38 0.12
N GLY A 72 -8.03 -12.58 -1.16
CA GLY A 72 -9.35 -13.06 -1.60
C GLY A 72 -9.69 -14.43 -1.02
N PHE A 73 -8.74 -15.35 -1.03
CA PHE A 73 -8.90 -16.69 -0.46
C PHE A 73 -9.13 -16.66 1.06
N SER A 74 -8.38 -15.84 1.80
CA SER A 74 -8.51 -15.72 3.26
C SER A 74 -9.82 -15.03 3.68
N ILE A 75 -10.31 -14.06 2.91
CA ILE A 75 -11.65 -13.48 3.09
C ILE A 75 -12.73 -14.55 2.87
N ARG A 76 -12.62 -15.33 1.79
CA ARG A 76 -13.57 -16.41 1.47
C ARG A 76 -13.54 -17.52 2.52
N ALA A 77 -12.36 -17.95 2.96
CA ALA A 77 -12.19 -18.97 4.00
C ALA A 77 -12.80 -18.53 5.34
N ARG A 78 -12.61 -17.26 5.74
CA ARG A 78 -13.25 -16.71 6.94
C ARG A 78 -14.76 -16.63 6.82
N TRP A 79 -15.29 -16.30 5.64
CA TRP A 79 -16.72 -16.30 5.39
C TRP A 79 -17.31 -17.71 5.52
N ILE A 80 -16.66 -18.71 4.93
CA ILE A 80 -17.06 -20.12 5.04
C ILE A 80 -16.99 -20.60 6.51
N ALA A 81 -15.90 -20.29 7.22
CA ALA A 81 -15.72 -20.69 8.63
C ALA A 81 -16.75 -20.05 9.57
N ARG A 82 -17.11 -18.78 9.36
CA ARG A 82 -18.20 -18.11 10.09
C ARG A 82 -19.57 -18.74 9.77
N SER A 83 -19.80 -19.11 8.51
CA SER A 83 -21.04 -19.79 8.14
C SER A 83 -21.17 -21.19 8.76
N ALA A 84 -20.05 -21.89 8.98
CA ALA A 84 -20.03 -23.22 9.58
C ALA A 84 -20.23 -23.15 11.11
N SER A 85 -19.55 -22.22 11.79
CA SER A 85 -19.70 -21.98 13.22
C SER A 85 -21.10 -21.47 13.59
N SER A 86 -21.70 -20.60 12.78
CA SER A 86 -23.09 -20.14 12.99
C SER A 86 -24.09 -21.29 12.85
N ARG A 87 -23.82 -22.27 11.97
CA ARG A 87 -24.65 -23.48 11.82
C ARG A 87 -24.46 -24.49 12.94
N ALA A 88 -23.24 -24.61 13.48
CA ALA A 88 -22.96 -25.48 14.62
C ALA A 88 -23.61 -24.95 15.92
N ILE A 89 -23.52 -23.63 16.16
CA ILE A 89 -24.17 -22.98 17.32
C ILE A 89 -25.69 -23.05 17.23
N ALA A 90 -26.27 -23.00 16.02
CA ALA A 90 -27.70 -23.18 15.82
C ALA A 90 -28.18 -24.63 15.99
N ALA A 91 -27.26 -25.60 16.00
CA ALA A 91 -27.55 -27.03 16.15
C ALA A 91 -27.40 -27.54 17.59
N GLU A 92 -26.73 -26.80 18.48
CA GLU A 92 -26.66 -27.11 19.91
C GLU A 92 -27.87 -26.51 20.65
N GLU A 93 -28.57 -27.35 21.42
CA GLU A 93 -29.73 -26.99 22.25
C GLU A 93 -29.42 -25.84 23.24
N PRO A 94 -30.45 -25.05 23.64
CA PRO A 94 -30.29 -23.78 24.34
C PRO A 94 -29.77 -23.98 25.77
N THR A 95 -28.44 -23.96 25.93
CA THR A 95 -27.78 -23.94 27.24
C THR A 95 -27.49 -22.50 27.65
N ASP A 96 -28.21 -22.07 28.69
CA ASP A 96 -28.05 -20.90 29.58
C ASP A 96 -27.21 -19.70 29.06
N ILE A 97 -27.91 -18.73 28.45
CA ILE A 97 -27.39 -17.54 27.75
C ILE A 97 -26.92 -16.42 28.72
N ARG A 98 -26.55 -16.72 29.97
CA ARG A 98 -26.29 -15.66 30.97
C ARG A 98 -24.93 -14.97 30.85
N TYR A 99 -24.05 -15.44 29.98
CA TYR A 99 -22.75 -14.81 29.70
C TYR A 99 -22.48 -14.67 28.19
N GLN A 100 -23.50 -14.37 27.38
CA GLN A 100 -23.21 -13.78 26.07
C GLN A 100 -22.73 -12.34 26.31
N LEU A 101 -21.41 -12.16 26.37
CA LEU A 101 -20.77 -10.89 26.06
C LEU A 101 -21.37 -10.43 24.72
N ASP A 102 -22.26 -9.44 24.79
CA ASP A 102 -22.81 -8.78 23.60
C ASP A 102 -21.60 -8.49 22.69
N PRO A 103 -21.49 -9.13 21.51
CA PRO A 103 -20.37 -8.89 20.64
C PRO A 103 -20.34 -7.38 20.41
N PRO A 104 -19.18 -6.70 20.56
CA PRO A 104 -19.12 -5.26 20.43
C PRO A 104 -19.83 -4.90 19.14
N ARG A 105 -20.96 -4.19 19.26
CA ARG A 105 -21.73 -3.68 18.14
C ARG A 105 -20.87 -2.62 17.47
N ASP A 106 -19.91 -3.06 16.66
CA ASP A 106 -19.40 -2.26 15.57
C ASP A 106 -20.61 -2.06 14.67
N GLU A 107 -21.39 -1.00 14.89
CA GLU A 107 -22.52 -0.69 14.02
C GLU A 107 -22.02 -0.69 12.56
N PRO A 108 -22.68 -1.43 11.66
CA PRO A 108 -22.24 -1.53 10.28
C PRO A 108 -22.15 -0.12 9.70
N VAL A 109 -20.95 0.24 9.23
CA VAL A 109 -20.65 1.58 8.71
C VAL A 109 -21.67 1.94 7.65
N SER A 110 -22.33 3.09 7.79
CA SER A 110 -23.35 3.51 6.83
C SER A 110 -22.79 3.52 5.40
N ARG A 111 -23.62 3.15 4.43
CA ARG A 111 -23.23 3.13 3.00
C ARG A 111 -22.65 4.48 2.57
N ARG A 112 -23.22 5.59 3.05
CA ARG A 112 -22.74 6.95 2.76
C ARG A 112 -21.29 7.15 3.21
N ILE A 113 -20.95 6.75 4.44
CA ILE A 113 -19.59 6.88 4.96
C ILE A 113 -18.62 6.05 4.11
N ARG A 114 -18.97 4.79 3.78
CA ARG A 114 -18.11 3.95 2.94
C ARG A 114 -17.85 4.54 1.56
N LEU A 115 -18.87 5.13 0.93
CA LEU A 115 -18.75 5.81 -0.35
C LEU A 115 -17.85 7.05 -0.26
N VAL A 116 -18.02 7.86 0.78
CA VAL A 116 -17.16 9.04 1.03
C VAL A 116 -15.71 8.62 1.24
N MET A 117 -15.46 7.57 2.02
CA MET A 117 -14.11 7.03 2.22
C MET A 117 -13.51 6.51 0.91
N GLY A 118 -14.26 5.73 0.14
CA GLY A 118 -13.82 5.21 -1.16
C GLY A 118 -13.47 6.33 -2.13
N ALA A 119 -14.34 7.34 -2.25
CA ALA A 119 -14.09 8.52 -3.07
C ALA A 119 -12.85 9.30 -2.60
N GLY A 120 -12.67 9.46 -1.30
CA GLY A 120 -11.49 10.08 -0.71
C GLY A 120 -10.19 9.36 -1.07
N PHE A 121 -10.17 8.02 -1.02
CA PHE A 121 -8.99 7.24 -1.42
C PHE A 121 -8.69 7.33 -2.92
N VAL A 122 -9.73 7.34 -3.77
CA VAL A 122 -9.55 7.54 -5.22
C VAL A 122 -8.96 8.92 -5.49
N ALA A 123 -9.51 9.98 -4.88
CA ALA A 123 -9.01 11.34 -5.04
C ALA A 123 -7.56 11.48 -4.55
N ALA A 124 -7.24 10.90 -3.39
CA ALA A 124 -5.87 10.89 -2.86
C ALA A 124 -4.91 10.15 -3.79
N MET A 125 -5.32 9.00 -4.35
CA MET A 125 -4.50 8.26 -5.30
C MET A 125 -4.24 9.06 -6.57
N LEU A 126 -5.27 9.68 -7.14
CA LEU A 126 -5.11 10.53 -8.33
C LEU A 126 -4.16 11.71 -8.07
N ALA A 127 -4.24 12.32 -6.89
CA ALA A 127 -3.31 13.38 -6.49
C ALA A 127 -1.87 12.86 -6.40
N VAL A 128 -1.64 11.70 -5.78
CA VAL A 128 -0.33 11.04 -5.72
C VAL A 128 0.24 10.78 -7.12
N ILE A 129 -0.57 10.23 -8.03
CA ILE A 129 -0.13 9.94 -9.40
C ILE A 129 0.18 11.23 -10.16
N ALA A 130 -0.69 12.24 -10.08
CA ALA A 130 -0.46 13.51 -10.75
C ALA A 130 0.84 14.17 -10.27
N ILE A 131 1.04 14.27 -8.96
CA ILE A 131 2.27 14.81 -8.37
C ILE A 131 3.47 13.96 -8.77
N GLY A 132 3.36 12.63 -8.73
CA GLY A 132 4.46 11.73 -9.07
C GLY A 132 4.88 11.83 -10.54
N VAL A 133 3.93 11.90 -11.47
CA VAL A 133 4.18 12.10 -12.91
C VAL A 133 4.85 13.45 -13.16
N VAL A 134 4.32 14.54 -12.56
CA VAL A 134 4.93 15.87 -12.69
C VAL A 134 6.33 15.89 -12.05
N ASN A 135 6.54 15.18 -10.94
CA ASN A 135 7.86 15.05 -10.35
C ASN A 135 8.83 14.35 -11.30
N ILE A 136 8.44 13.21 -11.88
CA ILE A 136 9.29 12.42 -12.79
C ILE A 136 9.65 13.20 -14.06
N TYR A 137 8.68 13.86 -14.70
CA TYR A 137 8.84 14.43 -16.04
C TYR A 137 9.03 15.95 -16.09
N VAL A 138 8.92 16.66 -14.97
CA VAL A 138 9.02 18.13 -14.97
C VAL A 138 9.97 18.60 -13.89
N TRP A 139 9.65 18.36 -12.62
CA TRP A 139 10.42 18.94 -11.52
C TRP A 139 11.80 18.30 -11.38
N ASN A 140 11.90 16.97 -11.49
CA ASN A 140 13.19 16.29 -11.34
C ASN A 140 14.17 16.64 -12.48
N PRO A 141 13.78 16.63 -13.77
CA PRO A 141 14.64 17.12 -14.86
C PRO A 141 15.15 18.55 -14.65
N LEU A 142 14.25 19.49 -14.32
CA LEU A 142 14.61 20.90 -14.11
C LEU A 142 15.58 21.10 -12.92
N GLN A 143 15.50 20.27 -11.89
CA GLN A 143 16.42 20.32 -10.76
C GLN A 143 17.78 19.69 -11.08
N LYS A 144 17.83 18.68 -11.95
CA LYS A 144 19.08 18.01 -12.34
C LYS A 144 19.91 18.78 -13.36
N ALA A 145 19.27 19.57 -14.22
CA ALA A 145 19.93 20.38 -15.24
C ALA A 145 19.61 21.88 -15.04
N PRO A 146 20.14 22.51 -13.96
CA PRO A 146 19.85 23.91 -13.68
C PRO A 146 20.39 24.81 -14.80
N GLY A 147 19.57 25.78 -15.22
CA GLY A 147 19.91 26.73 -16.28
C GLY A 147 19.45 26.32 -17.69
N LEU A 148 18.94 25.10 -17.86
CA LEU A 148 18.29 24.66 -19.09
C LEU A 148 16.76 24.69 -18.95
N THR A 149 16.09 24.95 -20.06
CA THR A 149 14.65 24.76 -20.20
C THR A 149 14.32 23.28 -20.37
N LEU A 150 13.06 22.91 -20.10
CA LEU A 150 12.62 21.52 -20.21
C LEU A 150 12.77 20.96 -21.65
N ASP A 151 12.55 21.80 -22.66
CA ASP A 151 12.71 21.41 -24.07
C ASP A 151 14.18 21.17 -24.44
N GLU A 152 15.09 22.00 -23.94
CA GLU A 152 16.54 21.80 -24.12
C GLU A 152 17.01 20.52 -23.44
N ILE A 153 16.48 20.22 -22.25
CA ILE A 153 16.78 18.98 -21.52
C ILE A 153 16.34 17.77 -22.34
N TYR A 154 15.10 17.75 -22.82
CA TYR A 154 14.59 16.64 -23.62
C TYR A 154 15.27 16.54 -24.99
N ALA A 155 15.64 17.65 -25.62
CA ALA A 155 16.42 17.65 -26.84
C ALA A 155 17.81 17.04 -26.63
N ALA A 156 18.49 17.38 -25.52
CA ALA A 156 19.78 16.80 -25.16
C ALA A 156 19.68 15.30 -24.88
N MET A 157 18.67 14.86 -24.11
CA MET A 157 18.42 13.43 -23.86
C MET A 157 18.12 12.67 -25.15
N ASN A 158 17.33 13.26 -26.06
CA ASN A 158 17.04 12.65 -27.35
C ASN A 158 18.29 12.55 -28.24
N ALA A 159 19.13 13.60 -28.25
CA ALA A 159 20.41 13.59 -28.97
C ALA A 159 21.40 12.54 -28.41
N ALA A 160 21.33 12.28 -27.11
CA ALA A 160 22.10 11.22 -26.44
C ALA A 160 21.50 9.81 -26.61
N GLY A 161 20.27 9.67 -27.13
CA GLY A 161 19.59 8.37 -27.24
C GLY A 161 18.95 7.87 -25.93
N GLU A 162 18.91 8.71 -24.90
CA GLU A 162 18.43 8.40 -23.55
C GLU A 162 16.93 8.72 -23.35
N LEU A 163 16.32 9.47 -24.28
CA LEU A 163 14.89 9.75 -24.25
C LEU A 163 14.09 8.58 -24.86
N GLN A 164 13.78 7.58 -24.03
CA GLN A 164 13.00 6.41 -24.44
C GLN A 164 11.63 6.35 -23.76
N PHE A 165 10.71 5.60 -24.35
CA PHE A 165 9.42 5.32 -23.73
C PHE A 165 9.63 4.57 -22.42
N ASP A 166 9.09 5.10 -21.32
CA ASP A 166 9.18 4.50 -19.98
C ASP A 166 7.90 3.70 -19.67
N PRO A 167 7.88 2.37 -19.91
CA PRO A 167 6.70 1.57 -19.64
C PRO A 167 6.37 1.50 -18.14
N PHE A 168 7.35 1.63 -17.24
CA PHE A 168 7.12 1.49 -15.81
C PHE A 168 6.37 2.68 -15.24
N ALA A 169 6.71 3.89 -15.67
CA ALA A 169 5.98 5.11 -15.31
C ALA A 169 4.50 5.02 -15.71
N TRP A 170 4.21 4.58 -16.94
CA TRP A 170 2.85 4.46 -17.44
C TRP A 170 2.05 3.34 -16.78
N VAL A 171 2.67 2.16 -16.59
CA VAL A 171 2.02 1.06 -15.86
C VAL A 171 1.69 1.50 -14.44
N TRP A 172 2.61 2.17 -13.74
CA TRP A 172 2.37 2.70 -12.40
C TRP A 172 1.23 3.72 -12.40
N ALA A 173 1.26 4.69 -13.31
CA ALA A 173 0.27 5.77 -13.40
C ALA A 173 -1.14 5.27 -13.74
N VAL A 174 -1.29 4.15 -14.44
CA VAL A 174 -2.60 3.57 -14.78
C VAL A 174 -3.05 2.55 -13.74
N PHE A 175 -2.15 1.67 -13.29
CA PHE A 175 -2.48 0.56 -12.41
C PHE A 175 -3.01 1.01 -11.05
N TRP A 176 -2.38 2.01 -10.44
CA TRP A 176 -2.72 2.44 -9.08
C TRP A 176 -4.07 3.18 -8.97
N PRO A 177 -4.42 4.09 -9.90
CA PRO A 177 -5.77 4.66 -9.95
C PRO A 177 -6.85 3.59 -10.17
N LEU A 178 -6.63 2.64 -11.08
CA LEU A 178 -7.57 1.54 -11.29
C LEU A 178 -7.73 0.70 -10.03
N THR A 179 -6.65 0.40 -9.33
CA THR A 179 -6.68 -0.32 -8.05
C THR A 179 -7.46 0.45 -6.99
N ALA A 180 -7.29 1.77 -6.90
CA ALA A 180 -8.06 2.61 -5.99
C ALA A 180 -9.57 2.62 -6.35
N VAL A 181 -9.92 2.66 -7.63
CA VAL A 181 -11.31 2.57 -8.09
C VAL A 181 -11.91 1.21 -7.72
N VAL A 182 -11.20 0.10 -7.99
CA VAL A 182 -11.64 -1.24 -7.60
C VAL A 182 -11.84 -1.31 -6.08
N PHE A 183 -10.92 -0.76 -5.30
CA PHE A 183 -11.06 -0.69 -3.85
C PHE A 183 -12.32 0.10 -3.43
N ALA A 184 -12.59 1.25 -4.02
CA ALA A 184 -13.79 2.03 -3.75
C ALA A 184 -15.08 1.28 -4.12
N LEU A 185 -15.10 0.57 -5.25
CA LEU A 185 -16.22 -0.28 -5.66
C LEU A 185 -16.47 -1.42 -4.67
N LEU A 186 -15.40 -2.03 -4.14
CA LEU A 186 -15.50 -3.05 -3.09
C LEU A 186 -16.13 -2.47 -1.81
N LEU A 187 -15.77 -1.25 -1.41
CA LEU A 187 -16.39 -0.57 -0.25
C LEU A 187 -17.87 -0.20 -0.49
N ALA A 188 -18.24 0.08 -1.73
CA ALA A 188 -19.61 0.36 -2.14
C ALA A 188 -20.50 -0.89 -2.13
N SER A 189 -19.91 -2.08 -2.27
CA SER A 189 -20.63 -3.36 -2.31
C SER A 189 -21.35 -3.67 -1.00
N SER A 190 -22.57 -4.21 -1.11
CA SER A 190 -23.35 -4.72 0.02
C SER A 190 -22.74 -5.99 0.62
N SER A 191 -22.03 -6.79 -0.18
CA SER A 191 -21.42 -8.06 0.27
C SER A 191 -20.34 -7.87 1.34
N LEU A 192 -19.68 -6.71 1.35
CA LEU A 192 -18.62 -6.37 2.30
C LEU A 192 -19.09 -5.48 3.45
N ALA A 193 -20.35 -5.04 3.43
CA ALA A 193 -20.93 -4.09 4.38
C ALA A 193 -20.81 -4.55 5.85
N ASN A 194 -20.96 -5.86 6.08
CA ASN A 194 -20.96 -6.45 7.42
C ASN A 194 -19.59 -7.00 7.84
N VAL A 195 -18.59 -6.94 6.97
CA VAL A 195 -17.25 -7.52 7.19
C VAL A 195 -16.21 -6.43 7.45
N ILE A 196 -16.37 -5.28 6.81
CA ILE A 196 -15.38 -4.19 6.84
C ILE A 196 -15.75 -3.16 7.90
N THR A 197 -14.81 -2.92 8.81
CA THR A 197 -14.89 -1.83 9.82
C THR A 197 -14.27 -0.54 9.26
N VAL A 198 -14.63 0.63 9.81
CA VAL A 198 -13.97 1.92 9.47
C VAL A 198 -12.46 1.79 9.59
N ARG A 199 -12.02 1.22 10.71
CA ARG A 199 -10.60 1.00 11.02
C ARG A 199 -9.91 0.11 9.99
N GLY A 200 -10.53 -1.00 9.60
CA GLY A 200 -10.00 -1.89 8.56
C GLY A 200 -9.96 -1.21 7.18
N THR A 201 -10.95 -0.38 6.87
CA THR A 201 -10.99 0.42 5.64
C THR A 201 -9.83 1.41 5.58
N LEU A 202 -9.61 2.16 6.67
CA LEU A 202 -8.51 3.12 6.76
C LEU A 202 -7.16 2.44 6.66
N ALA A 203 -6.97 1.31 7.37
CA ALA A 203 -5.73 0.54 7.30
C ALA A 203 -5.42 0.07 5.87
N ALA A 204 -6.43 -0.49 5.18
CA ALA A 204 -6.26 -0.95 3.80
C ALA A 204 -6.00 0.20 2.82
N GLY A 205 -6.74 1.30 2.93
CA GLY A 205 -6.56 2.46 2.05
C GLY A 205 -5.21 3.16 2.25
N PHE A 206 -4.74 3.31 3.49
CA PHE A 206 -3.41 3.85 3.77
C PHE A 206 -2.28 2.92 3.32
N ALA A 207 -2.44 1.60 3.48
CA ALA A 207 -1.49 0.63 2.94
C ALA A 207 -1.43 0.73 1.41
N LEU A 208 -2.58 0.84 0.74
CA LEU A 208 -2.66 0.98 -0.71
C LEU A 208 -1.91 2.23 -1.21
N LEU A 209 -2.19 3.40 -0.60
CA LEU A 209 -1.51 4.65 -0.93
C LEU A 209 -0.01 4.57 -0.64
N SER A 210 0.38 4.00 0.50
CA SER A 210 1.79 3.84 0.88
C SER A 210 2.57 3.01 -0.13
N VAL A 211 2.01 1.89 -0.60
CA VAL A 211 2.65 1.04 -1.61
C VAL A 211 2.76 1.76 -2.94
N ALA A 212 1.69 2.44 -3.38
CA ALA A 212 1.72 3.22 -4.62
C ALA A 212 2.83 4.30 -4.59
N ILE A 213 2.90 5.04 -3.48
CA ILE A 213 3.95 6.04 -3.24
C ILE A 213 5.33 5.40 -3.20
N GLY A 214 5.53 4.31 -2.47
CA GLY A 214 6.84 3.64 -2.39
C GLY A 214 7.34 3.13 -3.75
N LEU A 215 6.41 2.77 -4.65
CA LEU A 215 6.73 2.34 -6.01
C LEU A 215 6.89 3.50 -7.00
N HIS A 216 6.68 4.76 -6.58
CA HIS A 216 7.01 5.94 -7.39
C HIS A 216 8.48 5.97 -7.79
N TRP A 217 9.38 5.55 -6.91
CA TRP A 217 10.81 5.50 -7.23
C TRP A 217 11.10 4.58 -8.43
N LEU A 218 10.42 3.42 -8.49
CA LEU A 218 10.57 2.44 -9.57
C LEU A 218 9.97 3.00 -10.87
N ALA A 219 8.85 3.71 -10.75
CA ALA A 219 8.20 4.38 -11.87
C ALA A 219 9.08 5.49 -12.48
N GLY A 220 9.90 6.18 -11.67
CA GLY A 220 10.80 7.23 -12.15
C GLY A 220 12.20 6.75 -12.52
N PHE A 221 12.51 5.47 -12.36
CA PHE A 221 13.88 4.94 -12.43
C PHE A 221 14.50 5.13 -13.82
N SER A 222 13.76 4.78 -14.88
CA SER A 222 14.28 4.89 -16.27
C SER A 222 14.59 6.33 -16.63
N MET A 223 13.67 7.25 -16.33
CA MET A 223 13.87 8.69 -16.54
C MET A 223 15.04 9.23 -15.71
N GLY A 224 15.19 8.76 -14.47
CA GLY A 224 16.29 9.13 -13.59
C GLY A 224 17.67 8.74 -14.13
N MET A 225 17.79 7.52 -14.68
CA MET A 225 19.00 7.02 -15.32
C MET A 225 19.33 7.77 -16.62
N GLY A 226 18.34 7.98 -17.50
CA GLY A 226 18.59 8.74 -18.73
C GLY A 226 19.10 10.17 -18.48
N LEU A 227 18.59 10.83 -17.43
CA LEU A 227 19.13 12.12 -16.98
C LEU A 227 20.56 12.00 -16.43
N ALA A 228 20.85 10.96 -15.67
CA ALA A 228 22.18 10.70 -15.11
C ALA A 228 23.21 10.55 -16.23
N ASP A 229 22.88 9.76 -17.24
CA ASP A 229 23.78 9.44 -18.34
C ASP A 229 23.94 10.64 -19.30
N THR A 230 22.89 11.46 -19.49
CA THR A 230 22.95 12.67 -20.34
C THR A 230 23.74 13.81 -19.69
N PHE A 231 23.58 14.03 -18.38
CA PHE A 231 24.12 15.22 -17.70
C PHE A 231 25.24 14.91 -16.68
N TYR A 232 25.68 13.65 -16.59
CA TYR A 232 26.68 13.17 -15.62
C TYR A 232 26.30 13.49 -14.16
N VAL A 233 25.03 13.30 -13.84
CA VAL A 233 24.44 13.53 -12.51
C VAL A 233 24.01 12.21 -11.86
N SER A 234 23.59 12.22 -10.60
CA SER A 234 23.06 11.00 -9.96
C SER A 234 21.71 10.60 -10.56
N GLY A 235 21.41 9.30 -10.62
CA GLY A 235 20.11 8.77 -11.07
C GLY A 235 18.95 8.98 -10.10
N GLY A 236 19.25 9.29 -8.83
CA GLY A 236 18.26 9.49 -7.76
C GLY A 236 17.33 10.68 -7.99
N ASP A 237 16.29 10.78 -7.17
CA ASP A 237 15.36 11.91 -7.20
C ASP A 237 15.99 13.16 -6.56
N ALA A 238 15.94 14.29 -7.26
CA ALA A 238 16.49 15.56 -6.80
C ALA A 238 15.40 16.55 -6.37
N ALA A 239 14.15 16.35 -6.81
CA ALA A 239 13.06 17.29 -6.57
C ALA A 239 12.42 17.10 -5.18
N SER A 240 12.17 18.21 -4.47
CA SER A 240 11.57 18.18 -3.12
C SER A 240 10.22 17.46 -3.03
N PRO A 241 9.31 17.54 -4.03
CA PRO A 241 8.04 16.83 -3.98
C PRO A 241 8.17 15.31 -3.87
N GLY A 242 9.17 14.68 -4.50
CA GLY A 242 9.35 13.24 -4.36
C GLY A 242 9.90 12.82 -2.99
N LEU A 243 10.73 13.65 -2.34
CA LEU A 243 11.07 13.48 -0.92
C LEU A 243 9.82 13.56 -0.03
N LEU A 244 8.97 14.56 -0.25
CA LEU A 244 7.72 14.72 0.51
C LEU A 244 6.77 13.54 0.30
N LEU A 245 6.63 13.06 -0.94
CA LEU A 245 5.87 11.85 -1.25
C LEU A 245 6.41 10.68 -0.44
N ASN A 246 7.71 10.43 -0.46
CA ASN A 246 8.32 9.34 0.32
C ASN A 246 8.03 9.43 1.82
N ILE A 247 8.15 10.61 2.42
CA ILE A 247 7.81 10.83 3.84
C ILE A 247 6.33 10.52 4.08
N VAL A 248 5.42 11.03 3.24
CA VAL A 248 3.98 10.75 3.35
C VAL A 248 3.69 9.25 3.20
N GLY A 249 4.33 8.58 2.25
CA GLY A 249 4.20 7.14 2.05
C GLY A 249 4.61 6.33 3.29
N GLN A 250 5.70 6.71 3.95
CA GLN A 250 6.15 6.09 5.20
C GLN A 250 5.22 6.40 6.38
N LEU A 251 4.67 7.61 6.47
CA LEU A 251 3.70 7.94 7.52
C LEU A 251 2.39 7.16 7.33
N LEU A 252 1.93 7.00 6.10
CA LEU A 252 0.76 6.18 5.77
C LEU A 252 0.99 4.70 6.06
N ALA A 253 2.19 4.19 5.79
CA ALA A 253 2.63 2.85 6.17
C ALA A 253 2.47 2.61 7.68
N VAL A 254 3.04 3.51 8.48
CA VAL A 254 3.01 3.45 9.93
C VAL A 254 1.59 3.58 10.46
N ALA A 255 0.78 4.50 9.90
CA ALA A 255 -0.63 4.64 10.24
C ALA A 255 -1.43 3.37 9.93
N ALA A 256 -1.22 2.75 8.76
CA ALA A 256 -1.84 1.49 8.38
C ALA A 256 -1.48 0.37 9.35
N LEU A 257 -0.21 0.30 9.74
CA LEU A 257 0.30 -0.67 10.72
C LEU A 257 -0.37 -0.51 12.08
N PHE A 258 -0.38 0.71 12.64
CA PHE A 258 -1.03 0.99 13.92
C PHE A 258 -2.53 0.68 13.88
N LEU A 259 -3.21 1.07 12.80
CA LEU A 259 -4.62 0.75 12.59
C LEU A 259 -4.85 -0.75 12.39
N ALA A 260 -3.89 -1.53 11.92
CA ALA A 260 -4.03 -2.99 11.83
C ALA A 260 -3.84 -3.68 13.20
N ILE A 261 -2.90 -3.22 14.02
CA ILE A 261 -2.49 -3.96 15.25
C ILE A 261 -3.11 -3.47 16.55
N ALA A 262 -3.50 -2.20 16.66
CA ALA A 262 -3.95 -1.63 17.93
C ALA A 262 -5.08 -2.48 18.56
N PRO A 263 -5.08 -2.71 19.88
CA PRO A 263 -6.17 -3.45 20.51
C PRO A 263 -7.52 -2.79 20.23
N ARG A 264 -8.56 -3.60 19.97
CA ARG A 264 -9.93 -3.08 20.00
C ARG A 264 -10.26 -2.82 21.47
N ARG A 265 -10.77 -1.63 21.79
CA ARG A 265 -11.33 -1.39 23.13
C ARG A 265 -12.50 -2.36 23.31
N THR A 266 -12.29 -3.43 24.06
CA THR A 266 -13.35 -4.29 24.52
C THR A 266 -14.01 -3.59 25.71
N ASN A 267 -15.34 -3.57 25.76
CA ASN A 267 -16.09 -3.06 26.91
C ASN A 267 -15.93 -3.94 28.17
N ALA A 268 -14.89 -4.77 28.24
CA ALA A 268 -14.62 -5.73 29.30
C ALA A 268 -14.38 -5.09 30.69
N GLY A 269 -14.29 -3.75 30.76
CA GLY A 269 -14.21 -2.99 32.01
C GLY A 269 -15.50 -2.28 32.44
N ARG A 270 -16.58 -2.32 31.65
CA ARG A 270 -17.91 -2.00 32.20
C ARG A 270 -18.31 -3.20 33.04
N LEU A 271 -17.99 -3.13 34.32
CA LEU A 271 -18.67 -3.95 35.32
C LEU A 271 -20.17 -3.85 35.02
N PRO A 272 -20.91 -4.97 34.95
CA PRO A 272 -22.35 -4.89 34.81
C PRO A 272 -22.79 -3.91 35.89
N GLU A 273 -23.46 -2.82 35.48
CA GLU A 273 -24.24 -2.04 36.43
C GLU A 273 -25.05 -3.08 37.17
N GLN A 274 -24.68 -3.34 38.43
CA GLN A 274 -25.56 -4.02 39.35
C GLN A 274 -26.76 -3.09 39.39
N THR A 275 -27.75 -3.38 38.54
CA THR A 275 -29.12 -2.96 38.75
C THR A 275 -29.54 -3.67 40.03
N THR A 276 -29.09 -3.13 41.16
CA THR A 276 -29.75 -3.26 42.45
C THR A 276 -31.09 -2.56 42.27
N ARG A 277 -32.01 -3.23 41.58
CA ARG A 277 -33.43 -3.08 41.89
C ARG A 277 -33.55 -3.57 43.32
N VAL A 278 -33.44 -2.62 44.25
CA VAL A 278 -33.91 -2.80 45.61
C VAL A 278 -35.40 -3.05 45.47
N ALA A 279 -35.79 -4.31 45.56
CA ALA A 279 -37.17 -4.69 45.77
C ALA A 279 -37.55 -4.09 47.12
N THR A 280 -38.22 -2.95 47.09
CA THR A 280 -38.91 -2.40 48.25
C THR A 280 -40.21 -3.20 48.35
N ASN A 281 -40.29 -4.01 49.41
CA ASN A 281 -41.52 -4.68 49.85
C ASN A 281 -42.46 -3.66 50.50
#